data_AF-I4BC13-F1
#
_entry.id   AF-I4BC13-F1
#
_cell.length_a   1.000
_cell.length_b   1.000
_cell.length_c   1.000
_cell.angle_alpha   90.00
_cell.angle_beta   90.00
_cell.angle_gamma   90.00
#
_symmetry.space_group_name_H-M   'P 1'
#
loop_
_entity.id
_entity.type
_entity.pdbx_description
1 polymer ?
#
loop_
_entity_poly.entity_id
_entity_poly.type
_entity_poly.pdbx_seq_one_letter_code
_entity_poly.pdbx_strand_id
1 'polypeptide(L)'
;MPRQVFHDKSLTVFMAAFEPFGGRSCNTSADLLQALISSKMPPGIRLAESAILPVDFATAWQILQPQVLKTKPDLVLLMGEKQGGSLTIESHARNLRRHGSATRKIAADKARFYTSKIVSEQLLAELPLATRQLFMLSENAGDYLCNFVYFMMLSVEPAINALFLHVPARSPQQFRKGAADDVKAVCDLIFSVKRILSGAGNNSDTKAIDGSGTNGMPRENQRRLLMADKHLVACEQEHEMITVLKHFKKGSSKENVDKMQNACRSWKKDSGAKYKPKNRDNFYKYLQEKGVLGKLS
;
A
#
# COMPACT_ATOMS: atom_id res chain seq x y z
N MET A 1 -45.90 -19.68 11.15
CA MET A 1 -44.66 -19.19 11.80
C MET A 1 -44.11 -18.04 10.99
N PRO A 2 -43.87 -16.85 11.56
CA PRO A 2 -43.21 -15.78 10.80
C PRO A 2 -41.75 -16.21 10.52
N ARG A 3 -41.37 -16.24 9.24
CA ARG A 3 -39.97 -16.39 8.81
C ARG A 3 -39.18 -15.28 9.49
N GLN A 4 -38.24 -15.63 10.37
CA GLN A 4 -37.16 -14.72 10.75
C GLN A 4 -36.43 -14.34 9.46
N VAL A 5 -36.68 -13.12 8.98
CA VAL A 5 -35.88 -12.51 7.93
C VAL A 5 -34.58 -12.12 8.61
N PHE A 6 -33.57 -12.99 8.56
CA PHE A 6 -32.20 -12.57 8.86
C PHE A 6 -31.87 -11.49 7.82
N HIS A 7 -31.79 -10.23 8.24
CA HIS A 7 -31.15 -9.20 7.44
C HIS A 7 -29.68 -9.59 7.33
N ASP A 8 -29.34 -10.27 6.25
CA ASP A 8 -27.96 -10.53 5.87
C ASP A 8 -27.27 -9.17 5.71
N LYS A 9 -26.50 -8.78 6.74
CA LYS A 9 -25.83 -7.49 6.77
C LYS A 9 -24.89 -7.44 5.57
N SER A 10 -25.12 -6.47 4.71
CA SER A 10 -24.22 -6.16 3.60
C SER A 10 -22.81 -5.85 4.11
N LEU A 11 -21.78 -6.44 3.49
CA LEU A 11 -20.38 -6.12 3.72
C LEU A 11 -19.99 -4.85 2.96
N THR A 12 -19.47 -3.85 3.65
CA THR A 12 -18.89 -2.66 3.03
C THR A 12 -17.38 -2.79 2.87
N VAL A 13 -16.86 -2.50 1.67
CA VAL A 13 -15.45 -2.69 1.34
C VAL A 13 -14.84 -1.38 0.88
N PHE A 14 -13.69 -1.00 1.44
CA PHE A 14 -12.80 0.02 0.87
C PHE A 14 -11.70 -0.67 0.07
N MET A 15 -11.47 -0.23 -1.17
CA MET A 15 -10.43 -0.83 -2.02
C MET A 15 -9.34 0.19 -2.36
N ALA A 16 -8.08 -0.17 -2.14
CA ALA A 16 -6.96 0.70 -2.52
C ALA A 16 -5.99 -0.03 -3.43
N ALA A 17 -5.43 0.69 -4.41
CA ALA A 17 -4.36 0.22 -5.27
C ALA A 17 -3.26 1.29 -5.36
N PHE A 18 -2.21 1.05 -6.14
CA PHE A 18 -1.10 2.00 -6.30
C PHE A 18 -1.03 2.56 -7.72
N GLU A 19 -0.59 3.81 -7.85
CA GLU A 19 -0.28 4.42 -9.15
C GLU A 19 0.89 3.70 -9.87
N PRO A 20 1.10 3.92 -11.17
CA PRO A 20 2.28 3.43 -11.89
C PRO A 20 3.60 3.93 -11.30
N PHE A 21 4.62 3.07 -11.31
CA PHE A 21 5.95 3.38 -10.77
C PHE A 21 7.06 2.69 -11.57
N GLY A 22 8.31 3.04 -11.28
CA GLY A 22 9.48 2.37 -11.88
C GLY A 22 9.55 2.51 -13.41
N GLY A 23 9.08 3.63 -13.96
CA GLY A 23 9.06 3.89 -15.41
C GLY A 23 7.94 3.18 -16.16
N ARG A 24 7.09 2.40 -15.49
CA ARG A 24 5.90 1.78 -16.10
C ARG A 24 4.81 2.81 -16.29
N SER A 25 4.08 2.71 -17.40
CA SER A 25 2.90 3.52 -17.69
C SER A 25 1.61 2.98 -17.07
N CYS A 26 1.67 1.79 -16.46
CA CYS A 26 0.55 1.11 -15.83
C CYS A 26 0.97 0.46 -14.52
N ASN A 27 -0.01 0.15 -13.69
CA ASN A 27 0.12 -0.69 -12.52
C ASN A 27 -1.06 -1.66 -12.52
N THR A 28 -0.79 -2.97 -12.55
CA THR A 28 -1.85 -3.96 -12.67
C THR A 28 -2.84 -3.91 -11.50
N SER A 29 -2.41 -3.45 -10.31
CA SER A 29 -3.33 -3.24 -9.19
C SER A 29 -4.34 -2.11 -9.46
N ALA A 30 -3.91 -1.02 -10.11
CA ALA A 30 -4.79 0.08 -10.50
C ALA A 30 -5.74 -0.33 -11.63
N ASP A 31 -5.21 -1.05 -12.62
CA ASP A 31 -6.03 -1.58 -13.72
C ASP A 31 -7.11 -2.53 -13.19
N LEU A 32 -6.77 -3.40 -12.23
CA LEU A 32 -7.71 -4.31 -11.59
C LEU A 32 -8.74 -3.56 -10.73
N LEU A 33 -8.33 -2.55 -9.97
CA LEU A 33 -9.25 -1.72 -9.20
C LEU A 33 -10.29 -1.06 -10.10
N GLN A 34 -9.86 -0.50 -11.24
CA GLN A 34 -10.79 0.10 -12.19
C GLN A 34 -11.74 -0.94 -12.79
N ALA A 35 -11.24 -2.12 -13.15
CA ALA A 35 -12.09 -3.20 -13.66
C ALA A 35 -13.13 -3.64 -12.62
N LEU A 36 -12.75 -3.72 -11.34
CA LEU A 36 -13.66 -4.04 -10.23
C LEU A 36 -14.74 -2.96 -10.04
N ILE A 37 -14.37 -1.67 -10.10
CA ILE A 37 -15.32 -0.55 -9.98
C ILE A 37 -16.32 -0.53 -11.15
N SER A 38 -15.84 -0.82 -12.36
CA SER A 38 -16.70 -0.94 -13.55
C SER A 38 -17.57 -2.21 -13.55
N SER A 39 -17.22 -3.20 -12.74
CA SER A 39 -18.00 -4.43 -12.59
C SER A 39 -19.15 -4.26 -11.61
N LYS A 40 -20.16 -5.14 -11.71
CA LYS A 40 -21.24 -5.19 -10.72
C LYS A 40 -20.73 -5.88 -9.46
N MET A 41 -20.73 -5.16 -8.33
CA MET A 41 -20.42 -5.76 -7.03
C MET A 41 -21.35 -6.96 -6.73
N PRO A 42 -20.84 -8.05 -6.13
CA PRO A 42 -21.68 -9.21 -5.84
C PRO A 42 -22.80 -8.89 -4.83
N PRO A 43 -23.88 -9.68 -4.79
CA PRO A 43 -24.96 -9.48 -3.84
C PRO A 43 -24.48 -9.42 -2.39
N GLY A 44 -24.99 -8.45 -1.63
CA GLY A 44 -24.61 -8.26 -0.23
C GLY A 44 -23.21 -7.66 -0.02
N ILE A 45 -22.54 -7.18 -1.07
CA ILE A 45 -21.29 -6.41 -0.99
C ILE A 45 -21.54 -5.00 -1.53
N ARG A 46 -21.00 -3.98 -0.85
CA ARG A 46 -21.01 -2.60 -1.31
C ARG A 46 -19.60 -2.02 -1.29
N LEU A 47 -19.25 -1.28 -2.33
CA LEU A 47 -18.05 -0.44 -2.33
C LEU A 47 -18.33 0.80 -1.48
N ALA A 48 -17.54 1.00 -0.42
CA ALA A 48 -17.63 2.19 0.41
C ALA A 48 -16.94 3.39 -0.28
N GLU A 49 -15.68 3.20 -0.68
CA GLU A 49 -14.88 4.15 -1.45
C GLU A 49 -13.66 3.40 -2.01
N SER A 50 -12.93 4.03 -2.92
CA SER A 50 -11.70 3.48 -3.48
C SER A 50 -10.63 4.54 -3.67
N ALA A 51 -9.36 4.15 -3.57
CA ALA A 51 -8.23 5.08 -3.74
C ALA A 51 -7.10 4.50 -4.60
N ILE A 52 -6.51 5.35 -5.43
CA ILE A 52 -5.19 5.12 -6.03
C ILE A 52 -4.17 5.86 -5.15
N LEU A 53 -3.30 5.09 -4.49
CA LEU A 53 -2.28 5.61 -3.58
C LEU A 53 -1.02 5.98 -4.35
N PRO A 54 -0.36 7.10 -4.00
CA PRO A 54 0.93 7.43 -4.58
C PRO A 54 1.99 6.41 -4.17
N VAL A 55 2.99 6.19 -5.03
CA VAL A 55 4.12 5.31 -4.68
C VAL A 55 5.18 6.07 -3.86
N ASP A 56 4.75 6.62 -2.72
CA ASP A 56 5.55 7.47 -1.84
C ASP A 56 5.24 7.17 -0.36
N PHE A 57 6.27 6.79 0.40
CA PHE A 57 6.12 6.40 1.82
C PHE A 57 5.57 7.51 2.72
N ALA A 58 5.80 8.78 2.39
CA ALA A 58 5.39 9.90 3.23
C ALA A 58 3.89 10.18 3.08
N THR A 59 3.36 10.00 1.88
CA THR A 59 2.01 10.44 1.53
C THR A 59 0.98 9.30 1.44
N ALA A 60 1.38 8.08 1.10
CA ALA A 60 0.44 6.97 0.89
C ALA A 60 -0.47 6.71 2.11
N TRP A 61 0.10 6.65 3.33
CA TRP A 61 -0.68 6.45 4.55
C TRP A 61 -1.53 7.68 4.91
N GLN A 62 -1.00 8.88 4.71
CA GLN A 62 -1.70 10.14 4.99
C GLN A 62 -2.94 10.32 4.11
N ILE A 63 -2.92 9.75 2.90
CA ILE A 63 -4.06 9.74 1.98
C ILE A 63 -5.04 8.62 2.33
N LEU A 64 -4.55 7.41 2.64
CA LEU A 64 -5.39 6.25 2.91
C LEU A 64 -6.20 6.40 4.21
N GLN A 65 -5.54 6.69 5.33
CA GLN A 65 -6.15 6.61 6.67
C GLN A 65 -7.41 7.49 6.81
N PRO A 66 -7.40 8.78 6.40
CA PRO A 66 -8.59 9.62 6.56
C PRO A 66 -9.81 9.11 5.79
N GLN A 67 -9.61 8.53 4.60
CA GLN A 67 -10.68 7.99 3.78
C GLN A 67 -11.27 6.71 4.40
N VAL A 68 -10.41 5.83 4.91
CA VAL A 68 -10.83 4.62 5.64
C VAL A 68 -11.61 5.01 6.91
N LEU A 69 -11.12 5.97 7.69
CA LEU A 69 -11.80 6.43 8.92
C LEU A 69 -13.14 7.15 8.64
N LYS A 70 -13.22 7.87 7.51
CA LYS A 70 -14.45 8.53 7.06
C LYS A 70 -15.52 7.51 6.68
N THR A 71 -15.12 6.45 5.98
CA THR A 71 -16.06 5.45 5.43
C THR A 71 -16.38 4.31 6.38
N LYS A 72 -15.49 4.00 7.33
CA LYS A 72 -15.63 2.93 8.33
C LYS A 72 -16.06 1.59 7.71
N PRO A 73 -15.31 1.08 6.71
CA PRO A 73 -15.68 -0.14 6.01
C PRO A 73 -15.58 -1.36 6.94
N ASP A 74 -16.33 -2.42 6.62
CA ASP A 74 -16.19 -3.73 7.28
C ASP A 74 -14.88 -4.43 6.84
N LEU A 75 -14.37 -4.12 5.64
CA LEU A 75 -13.11 -4.64 5.07
C LEU A 75 -12.34 -3.55 4.30
N VAL A 76 -11.03 -3.46 4.49
CA VAL A 76 -10.09 -2.76 3.62
C VAL A 76 -9.32 -3.80 2.78
N LEU A 77 -9.50 -3.77 1.46
CA LEU A 77 -8.73 -4.58 0.53
C LEU A 77 -7.65 -3.72 -0.13
N LEU A 78 -6.40 -3.94 0.27
CA LEU A 78 -5.23 -3.29 -0.34
C LEU A 78 -4.70 -4.18 -1.47
N MET A 79 -4.39 -3.59 -2.61
CA MET A 79 -3.85 -4.29 -3.77
C MET A 79 -2.53 -3.65 -4.22
N GLY A 80 -1.56 -4.46 -4.62
CA GLY A 80 -0.30 -3.99 -5.18
C GLY A 80 0.24 -4.96 -6.22
N GLU A 81 0.98 -4.48 -7.22
CA GLU A 81 1.61 -5.39 -8.20
C GLU A 81 2.93 -5.96 -7.68
N LYS A 82 3.25 -7.20 -8.06
CA LYS A 82 4.56 -7.82 -7.89
C LYS A 82 5.01 -8.52 -9.17
N GLN A 83 6.31 -8.74 -9.32
CA GLN A 83 6.83 -9.45 -10.50
C GLN A 83 6.46 -10.93 -10.47
N GLY A 84 5.90 -11.40 -11.59
CA GLY A 84 5.55 -12.81 -11.82
C GLY A 84 4.51 -13.39 -10.86
N GLY A 85 4.27 -14.69 -11.01
CA GLY A 85 3.46 -15.50 -10.10
C GLY A 85 1.94 -15.35 -10.28
N SER A 86 1.22 -15.73 -9.23
CA SER A 86 -0.24 -15.76 -9.15
C SER A 86 -0.78 -14.64 -8.25
N LEU A 87 -2.10 -14.49 -8.19
CA LEU A 87 -2.73 -13.68 -7.15
C LEU A 87 -2.26 -14.19 -5.78
N THR A 88 -1.85 -13.30 -4.87
CA THR A 88 -1.24 -13.72 -3.60
C THR A 88 -1.83 -12.96 -2.43
N ILE A 89 -2.41 -13.69 -1.49
CA ILE A 89 -2.91 -13.16 -0.23
C ILE A 89 -1.73 -13.11 0.74
N GLU A 90 -1.36 -11.90 1.17
CA GLU A 90 -0.33 -11.73 2.19
C GLU A 90 -0.97 -11.91 3.57
N SER A 91 -0.44 -12.83 4.38
CA SER A 91 -0.89 -13.08 5.75
C SER A 91 -0.24 -12.17 6.78
N HIS A 92 0.93 -11.61 6.46
CA HIS A 92 1.74 -10.83 7.41
C HIS A 92 2.26 -9.52 6.83
N ALA A 93 2.27 -8.49 7.68
CA ALA A 93 2.93 -7.22 7.43
C ALA A 93 4.09 -7.02 8.42
N ARG A 94 5.31 -6.85 7.91
CA ARG A 94 6.52 -6.70 8.73
C ARG A 94 6.76 -5.25 9.11
N ASN A 95 7.28 -5.02 10.31
CA ASN A 95 7.71 -3.70 10.78
C ASN A 95 9.07 -3.31 10.19
N LEU A 96 9.19 -3.38 8.87
CA LEU A 96 10.40 -3.05 8.12
C LEU A 96 9.99 -2.40 6.80
N ARG A 97 10.67 -1.32 6.42
CA ARG A 97 10.56 -0.73 5.09
C ARG A 97 11.92 -0.46 4.49
N ARG A 98 11.97 -0.40 3.17
CA ARG A 98 13.13 -0.02 2.37
C ARG A 98 13.61 1.37 2.77
N HIS A 99 14.93 1.52 2.89
CA HIS A 99 15.62 2.78 3.14
C HIS A 99 16.96 2.78 2.41
N GLY A 100 16.96 3.34 1.19
CA GLY A 100 18.09 3.18 0.26
C GLY A 100 18.31 1.71 -0.08
N SER A 101 19.54 1.22 0.08
CA SER A 101 19.91 -0.19 -0.09
C SER A 101 19.59 -1.07 1.13
N ALA A 102 19.22 -0.47 2.26
CA ALA A 102 18.95 -1.17 3.52
C ALA A 102 17.45 -1.21 3.85
N THR A 103 17.12 -1.75 5.02
CA THR A 103 15.78 -1.65 5.62
C THR A 103 15.86 -0.92 6.96
N ARG A 104 14.76 -0.33 7.41
CA ARG A 104 14.59 0.25 8.74
C ARG A 104 13.23 -0.08 9.31
N LYS A 105 13.07 0.00 10.63
CA LYS A 105 11.76 -0.14 11.27
C LYS A 105 10.79 0.94 10.77
N ILE A 106 9.52 0.55 10.62
CA ILE A 106 8.44 1.49 10.31
C ILE A 106 8.06 2.26 11.56
N ALA A 107 7.86 1.57 12.68
CA ALA A 107 7.58 2.16 13.99
C ALA A 107 8.41 1.47 15.08
N ALA A 108 9.13 2.24 15.90
CA ALA A 108 10.07 1.68 16.86
C ALA A 108 9.39 0.89 18.00
N ASP A 109 8.17 1.29 18.35
CA ASP A 109 7.33 0.86 19.47
C ASP A 109 6.25 -0.17 19.07
N LYS A 110 6.36 -0.74 17.87
CA LYS A 110 5.40 -1.70 17.34
C LYS A 110 6.03 -3.08 17.17
N ALA A 111 5.17 -4.10 17.13
CA ALA A 111 5.54 -5.49 16.97
C ALA A 111 6.43 -5.74 15.75
N ARG A 112 7.14 -6.88 15.71
CA ARG A 112 7.99 -7.22 14.55
C ARG A 112 7.17 -7.41 13.28
N PHE A 113 5.96 -7.93 13.42
CA PHE A 113 4.99 -8.05 12.35
C PHE A 113 3.57 -8.14 12.92
N TYR A 114 2.58 -7.92 12.07
CA TYR A 114 1.16 -8.12 12.35
C TYR A 114 0.55 -9.08 11.34
N THR A 115 -0.39 -9.90 11.80
CA THR A 115 -1.16 -10.83 10.96
C THR A 115 -2.57 -10.29 10.71
N SER A 116 -3.15 -10.50 9.53
CA SER A 116 -4.57 -10.20 9.28
C SER A 116 -5.49 -10.95 10.24
N LYS A 117 -6.60 -10.29 10.65
CA LYS A 117 -7.67 -10.90 11.46
C LYS A 117 -8.41 -12.02 10.74
N ILE A 118 -8.53 -11.89 9.43
CA ILE A 118 -9.08 -12.93 8.57
C ILE A 118 -7.93 -13.90 8.30
N VAL A 119 -8.06 -15.12 8.81
CA VAL A 119 -7.04 -16.18 8.65
C VAL A 119 -6.97 -16.58 7.18
N SER A 120 -5.80 -16.41 6.57
CA SER A 120 -5.62 -16.58 5.12
C SER A 120 -5.88 -18.01 4.64
N GLU A 121 -5.56 -19.02 5.44
CA GLU A 121 -5.82 -20.42 5.16
C GLU A 121 -7.31 -20.72 5.16
N GLN A 122 -8.05 -20.17 6.13
CA GLN A 122 -9.51 -20.27 6.18
C GLN A 122 -10.14 -19.55 4.99
N LEU A 123 -9.65 -18.36 4.65
CA LEU A 123 -10.11 -17.61 3.48
C LEU A 123 -9.89 -18.39 2.18
N LEU A 124 -8.72 -19.00 2.01
CA LEU A 124 -8.42 -19.83 0.85
C LEU A 124 -9.34 -21.07 0.80
N ALA A 125 -9.64 -21.68 1.95
CA ALA A 125 -10.54 -22.83 2.06
C ALA A 125 -12.02 -22.50 1.81
N GLU A 126 -12.45 -21.25 2.02
CA GLU A 126 -13.81 -20.78 1.70
C GLU A 126 -14.00 -20.46 0.21
N LEU A 127 -12.90 -20.24 -0.54
CA LEU A 127 -13.00 -19.95 -1.98
C LEU A 127 -13.54 -21.15 -2.77
N PRO A 128 -14.32 -20.91 -3.85
CA PRO A 128 -14.66 -21.93 -4.83
C PRO A 128 -13.39 -22.60 -5.38
N LEU A 129 -13.42 -23.92 -5.58
CA LEU A 129 -12.23 -24.69 -5.98
C LEU A 129 -11.56 -24.14 -7.26
N ALA A 130 -12.36 -23.79 -8.27
CA ALA A 130 -11.87 -23.23 -9.54
C ALA A 130 -11.18 -21.85 -9.38
N THR A 131 -11.56 -21.09 -8.35
CA THR A 131 -10.96 -19.80 -8.04
C THR A 131 -9.77 -19.96 -7.10
N ARG A 132 -9.83 -20.90 -6.15
CA ARG A 132 -8.79 -21.18 -5.16
C ARG A 132 -7.42 -21.40 -5.81
N GLN A 133 -7.37 -22.15 -6.92
CA GLN A 133 -6.13 -22.44 -7.66
C GLN A 133 -5.43 -21.21 -8.25
N LEU A 134 -6.11 -20.05 -8.32
CA LEU A 134 -5.54 -18.80 -8.79
C LEU A 134 -4.77 -18.05 -7.70
N PHE A 135 -4.94 -18.46 -6.43
CA PHE A 135 -4.37 -17.80 -5.28
C PHE A 135 -3.22 -18.59 -4.66
N MET A 136 -2.24 -17.84 -4.16
CA MET A 136 -1.17 -18.31 -3.29
C MET A 136 -1.24 -17.59 -1.95
N LEU A 137 -0.70 -18.19 -0.90
CA LEU A 137 -0.45 -17.52 0.38
C LEU A 137 1.01 -17.09 0.47
N SER A 138 1.26 -15.97 1.14
CA SER A 138 2.60 -15.47 1.41
C SER A 138 2.65 -14.80 2.77
N GLU A 139 3.73 -15.01 3.52
CA GLU A 139 3.98 -14.37 4.82
C GLU A 139 4.85 -13.12 4.69
N ASN A 140 5.03 -12.61 3.47
CA ASN A 140 5.95 -11.51 3.21
C ASN A 140 5.46 -10.61 2.08
N ALA A 141 4.81 -9.52 2.47
CA ALA A 141 4.36 -8.45 1.57
C ALA A 141 5.51 -7.60 0.96
N GLY A 142 6.75 -8.09 1.01
CA GLY A 142 7.96 -7.39 0.61
C GLY A 142 8.47 -6.43 1.68
N ASP A 143 9.30 -5.48 1.29
CA ASP A 143 9.81 -4.41 2.15
C ASP A 143 9.56 -3.01 1.58
N TYR A 144 8.80 -2.92 0.49
CA TYR A 144 8.47 -1.65 -0.14
C TYR A 144 7.12 -1.11 0.34
N LEU A 145 6.46 -0.30 -0.47
CA LEU A 145 5.26 0.43 -0.08
C LEU A 145 4.06 -0.49 0.22
N CYS A 146 3.95 -1.64 -0.46
CA CYS A 146 2.95 -2.67 -0.20
C CYS A 146 2.95 -3.09 1.28
N ASN A 147 4.10 -3.58 1.77
CA ASN A 147 4.30 -3.95 3.16
C ASN A 147 4.06 -2.77 4.12
N PHE A 148 4.55 -1.57 3.78
CA PHE A 148 4.39 -0.40 4.63
C PHE A 148 2.92 -0.04 4.85
N VAL A 149 2.12 0.09 3.78
CA VAL A 149 0.71 0.46 3.90
C VAL A 149 -0.08 -0.63 4.64
N TYR A 150 0.22 -1.90 4.36
CA TYR A 150 -0.40 -3.02 5.06
C TYR A 150 -0.06 -3.03 6.55
N PHE A 151 1.21 -2.81 6.90
CA PHE A 151 1.66 -2.72 8.28
C PHE A 151 1.00 -1.56 9.02
N MET A 152 0.92 -0.38 8.39
CA MET A 152 0.25 0.78 8.98
C MET A 152 -1.22 0.49 9.23
N MET A 153 -1.93 -0.13 8.28
CA MET A 153 -3.33 -0.49 8.43
C MET A 153 -3.55 -1.46 9.61
N LEU A 154 -2.79 -2.56 9.68
CA LEU A 154 -2.93 -3.55 10.74
C LEU A 154 -2.52 -3.04 12.13
N SER A 155 -1.54 -2.13 12.20
CA SER A 155 -0.96 -1.67 13.46
C SER A 155 -1.60 -0.40 14.03
N VAL A 156 -2.20 0.44 13.19
CA VAL A 156 -2.83 1.72 13.57
C VAL A 156 -4.34 1.60 13.63
N GLU A 157 -4.96 0.85 12.72
CA GLU A 157 -6.40 0.66 12.64
C GLU A 157 -6.82 -0.81 12.85
N PRO A 158 -6.37 -1.48 13.94
CA PRO A 158 -6.57 -2.91 14.14
C PRO A 158 -8.04 -3.31 14.30
N ALA A 159 -8.94 -2.36 14.56
CA ALA A 159 -10.37 -2.63 14.65
C ALA A 159 -11.00 -2.95 13.28
N ILE A 160 -10.41 -2.46 12.20
CA ILE A 160 -10.93 -2.63 10.83
C ILE A 160 -10.24 -3.84 10.20
N ASN A 161 -11.01 -4.76 9.61
CA ASN A 161 -10.42 -5.89 8.91
C ASN A 161 -9.65 -5.39 7.68
N ALA A 162 -8.43 -5.87 7.49
CA ALA A 162 -7.65 -5.56 6.31
C ALA A 162 -7.02 -6.82 5.71
N LEU A 163 -6.94 -6.84 4.39
CA LEU A 163 -6.22 -7.83 3.60
C LEU A 163 -5.31 -7.13 2.60
N PHE A 164 -4.20 -7.77 2.26
CA PHE A 164 -3.35 -7.33 1.17
C PHE A 164 -3.26 -8.40 0.09
N LEU A 165 -3.56 -8.00 -1.14
CA LEU A 165 -3.55 -8.84 -2.32
C LEU A 165 -2.46 -8.36 -3.29
N HIS A 166 -1.39 -9.14 -3.43
CA HIS A 166 -0.46 -8.95 -4.52
C HIS A 166 -1.03 -9.51 -5.83
N VAL A 167 -0.97 -8.72 -6.89
CA VAL A 167 -1.36 -9.11 -8.24
C VAL A 167 -0.12 -9.22 -9.13
N PRO A 168 -0.06 -10.16 -10.09
CA PRO A 168 1.07 -10.24 -11.01
C PRO A 168 1.16 -8.99 -11.89
N ALA A 169 2.36 -8.41 -12.01
CA ALA A 169 2.62 -7.30 -12.92
C ALA A 169 2.45 -7.75 -14.38
N ARG A 170 1.55 -7.09 -15.09
CA ARG A 170 1.19 -7.38 -16.48
C ARG A 170 1.30 -6.11 -17.32
N SER A 171 1.51 -6.26 -18.63
CA SER A 171 1.25 -5.18 -19.57
C SER A 171 -0.26 -4.92 -19.69
N PRO A 172 -0.72 -3.76 -20.19
CA PRO A 172 -2.14 -3.51 -20.38
C PRO A 172 -2.82 -4.55 -21.28
N GLN A 173 -2.10 -5.05 -22.30
CA GLN A 173 -2.62 -6.09 -23.18
C GLN A 173 -2.75 -7.45 -22.46
N GLN A 174 -1.77 -7.83 -21.65
CA GLN A 174 -1.81 -9.05 -20.86
C GLN A 174 -2.92 -8.99 -19.81
N PHE A 175 -3.08 -7.84 -19.13
CA PHE A 175 -4.16 -7.64 -18.17
C PHE A 175 -5.53 -7.77 -18.84
N ARG A 176 -5.77 -7.09 -19.97
CA ARG A 176 -7.06 -7.17 -20.69
C ARG A 176 -7.47 -8.60 -21.04
N LYS A 177 -6.52 -9.49 -21.36
CA LYS A 177 -6.82 -10.89 -21.68
C LYS A 177 -7.30 -11.70 -20.47
N GLY A 178 -6.87 -11.36 -19.25
CA GLY A 178 -7.21 -12.07 -18.01
C GLY A 178 -8.09 -11.30 -17.03
N ALA A 179 -8.51 -10.07 -17.38
CA ALA A 179 -9.20 -9.16 -16.47
C ALA A 179 -10.51 -9.73 -15.91
N ALA A 180 -11.27 -10.46 -16.72
CA ALA A 180 -12.52 -11.09 -16.28
C ALA A 180 -12.27 -12.14 -15.18
N ASP A 181 -11.22 -12.94 -15.32
CA ASP A 181 -10.84 -13.97 -14.35
C ASP A 181 -10.32 -13.34 -13.06
N ASP A 182 -9.46 -12.31 -13.15
CA ASP A 182 -8.97 -11.58 -11.97
C ASP A 182 -10.13 -10.90 -11.21
N VAL A 183 -11.05 -10.25 -11.91
CA VAL A 183 -12.24 -9.61 -11.32
C VAL A 183 -13.10 -10.64 -10.62
N LYS A 184 -13.40 -11.77 -11.27
CA LYS A 184 -14.16 -12.86 -10.66
C LYS A 184 -13.44 -13.39 -9.42
N ALA A 185 -12.14 -13.60 -9.49
CA ALA A 185 -11.34 -14.12 -8.40
C ALA A 185 -11.38 -13.20 -7.16
N VAL A 186 -11.27 -11.88 -7.36
CA VAL A 186 -11.38 -10.91 -6.26
C VAL A 186 -12.80 -10.80 -5.72
N CYS A 187 -13.82 -10.88 -6.57
CA CYS A 187 -15.22 -10.94 -6.12
C CYS A 187 -15.49 -12.16 -5.24
N ASP A 188 -15.01 -13.33 -5.63
CA ASP A 188 -15.12 -14.56 -4.84
C ASP A 188 -14.35 -14.45 -3.51
N LEU A 189 -13.18 -13.80 -3.51
CA LEU A 189 -12.41 -13.50 -2.31
C LEU A 189 -13.21 -12.65 -1.32
N ILE A 190 -13.78 -11.54 -1.78
CA ILE A 190 -14.58 -10.63 -0.94
C ILE A 190 -15.84 -11.34 -0.42
N PHE A 191 -16.49 -12.16 -1.26
CA PHE A 191 -17.66 -12.94 -0.85
C PHE A 191 -17.31 -13.99 0.22
N SER A 192 -16.14 -14.61 0.11
CA SER A 192 -15.62 -15.55 1.11
C SER A 192 -15.32 -14.82 2.44
N VAL A 193 -14.77 -13.61 2.38
CA VAL A 193 -14.61 -12.76 3.58
C VAL A 193 -15.97 -12.46 4.22
N LYS A 194 -16.99 -12.10 3.44
CA LYS A 194 -18.34 -11.86 3.95
C LYS A 194 -18.86 -13.09 4.71
N ARG A 195 -18.72 -14.30 4.15
CA ARG A 195 -19.13 -15.55 4.82
C ARG A 195 -18.41 -15.76 6.15
N ILE A 196 -17.09 -15.54 6.18
CA ILE A 196 -16.28 -15.65 7.40
C ILE A 196 -16.78 -14.67 8.46
N LEU A 197 -16.97 -13.40 8.10
CA LEU A 197 -17.42 -12.37 9.04
C LEU A 197 -18.88 -12.55 9.49
N SER A 198 -19.73 -13.18 8.67
CA SER A 198 -21.11 -13.53 9.04
C SER A 198 -21.20 -14.80 9.90
N GLY A 199 -20.26 -15.75 9.74
CA GLY A 199 -20.25 -17.04 10.44
C GLY A 199 -19.45 -17.04 11.75
N ALA A 200 -18.44 -16.18 11.86
CA ALA A 200 -17.66 -16.03 13.09
C ALA A 200 -18.39 -15.10 14.06
N GLY A 201 -18.91 -15.64 15.16
CA GLY A 201 -19.22 -14.81 16.33
C GLY A 201 -17.94 -14.14 16.83
N ASN A 202 -17.72 -12.88 16.45
CA ASN A 202 -16.73 -11.90 16.96
C ASN A 202 -15.53 -12.47 17.75
N ASN A 203 -14.70 -13.31 17.13
CA ASN A 203 -13.44 -13.70 17.78
C ASN A 203 -12.33 -13.98 16.77
N SER A 204 -11.74 -12.90 16.23
CA SER A 204 -10.40 -12.94 15.66
C SER A 204 -9.71 -11.59 15.80
N ASP A 205 -8.93 -11.46 16.87
CA ASP A 205 -8.07 -10.30 17.11
C ASP A 205 -6.83 -10.34 16.21
N THR A 206 -6.35 -9.15 15.80
CA THR A 206 -5.08 -9.01 15.09
C THR A 206 -3.98 -9.50 16.02
N LYS A 207 -3.24 -10.53 15.61
CA LYS A 207 -2.11 -11.02 16.40
C LYS A 207 -0.87 -10.17 16.14
N ALA A 208 -0.42 -9.47 17.17
CA ALA A 208 0.91 -8.90 17.25
C ALA A 208 1.88 -9.99 17.70
N ILE A 209 2.96 -10.22 16.95
CA ILE A 209 3.97 -11.23 17.32
C ILE A 209 5.30 -10.52 17.55
N ASP A 210 5.70 -10.46 18.81
CA ASP A 210 6.93 -9.87 19.28
C ASP A 210 7.97 -10.96 19.51
N GLY A 211 9.19 -10.73 19.01
CA GLY A 211 10.37 -11.20 19.74
C GLY A 211 10.67 -10.13 20.78
N SER A 212 9.99 -10.16 21.93
CA SER A 212 10.20 -9.31 23.12
C SER A 212 10.15 -7.77 22.92
N GLY A 213 9.11 -7.08 23.43
CA GLY A 213 9.22 -5.64 23.76
C GLY A 213 7.92 -4.82 23.84
N THR A 214 7.49 -4.58 25.08
CA THR A 214 6.33 -3.87 25.67
C THR A 214 5.76 -2.55 25.07
N ASN A 215 4.40 -2.50 25.04
CA ASN A 215 3.41 -1.40 25.21
C ASN A 215 3.75 0.11 25.10
N GLY A 216 3.10 0.79 24.14
CA GLY A 216 2.09 1.86 24.36
C GLY A 216 2.53 3.33 24.53
N MET A 217 2.43 4.17 23.47
CA MET A 217 2.63 5.63 23.52
C MET A 217 1.43 6.46 22.95
N PRO A 218 1.15 7.71 23.41
CA PRO A 218 -0.01 8.51 23.00
C PRO A 218 0.00 9.03 21.55
N ARG A 219 -1.20 9.20 20.96
CA ARG A 219 -1.47 9.56 19.54
C ARG A 219 -0.75 10.81 19.01
N GLU A 220 -0.41 11.75 19.87
CA GLU A 220 0.24 13.01 19.49
C GLU A 220 1.72 12.83 19.09
N ASN A 221 2.41 11.86 19.70
CA ASN A 221 3.78 11.50 19.33
C ASN A 221 3.83 10.67 18.04
N GLN A 222 2.79 9.90 17.73
CA GLN A 222 2.63 9.22 16.43
C GLN A 222 2.55 10.24 15.28
N ARG A 223 1.79 11.35 15.47
CA ARG A 223 1.76 12.47 14.51
C ARG A 223 3.13 13.14 14.33
N ARG A 224 3.91 13.32 15.40
CA ARG A 224 5.28 13.89 15.30
C ARG A 224 6.25 12.98 14.55
N LEU A 225 6.18 11.66 14.73
CA LEU A 225 7.00 10.68 13.98
C LEU A 225 6.62 10.64 12.48
N LEU A 226 5.33 10.73 12.16
CA LEU A 226 4.82 10.86 10.78
C LEU A 226 5.19 12.20 10.12
N MET A 227 5.34 13.27 10.92
CA MET A 227 5.76 14.60 10.44
C MET A 227 7.28 14.73 10.29
N ALA A 228 8.07 13.93 11.01
CA ALA A 228 9.55 13.94 10.91
C ALA A 228 10.06 13.44 9.54
N ASP A 229 9.23 12.71 8.81
CA ASP A 229 9.56 12.10 7.51
C ASP A 229 8.77 12.70 6.33
N LYS A 230 8.08 13.84 6.54
CA LYS A 230 7.23 14.53 5.54
C LYS A 230 7.97 14.90 4.23
N HIS A 231 9.29 14.74 4.23
CA HIS A 231 10.16 15.18 3.16
C HIS A 231 11.37 14.24 3.08
N LEU A 232 11.29 13.00 2.60
CA LEU A 232 12.49 12.17 2.32
C LEU A 232 12.64 11.91 0.81
N VAL A 233 13.70 12.43 0.17
CA VAL A 233 14.12 11.99 -1.18
C VAL A 233 15.01 10.78 -0.99
N ALA A 234 14.49 9.59 -1.28
CA ALA A 234 15.10 8.34 -0.86
C ALA A 234 16.04 7.70 -1.90
N CYS A 235 16.08 8.16 -3.16
CA CYS A 235 16.96 7.55 -4.16
C CYS A 235 17.23 8.42 -5.40
N GLU A 236 18.20 8.01 -6.22
CA GLU A 236 18.53 8.60 -7.53
C GLU A 236 17.63 8.04 -8.65
N GLN A 237 16.54 7.38 -8.30
CA GLN A 237 15.67 6.75 -9.28
C GLN A 237 14.98 7.83 -10.13
N GLU A 238 14.83 7.54 -11.41
CA GLU A 238 14.23 8.47 -12.38
C GLU A 238 12.86 8.99 -11.94
N HIS A 239 11.99 8.12 -11.43
CA HIS A 239 10.66 8.52 -10.96
C HIS A 239 10.70 9.53 -9.81
N GLU A 240 11.66 9.41 -8.88
CA GLU A 240 11.86 10.40 -7.82
C GLU A 240 12.30 11.75 -8.38
N MET A 241 13.21 11.73 -9.37
CA MET A 241 13.69 12.97 -10.00
C MET A 241 12.57 13.65 -10.79
N ILE A 242 11.72 12.89 -11.46
CA ILE A 242 10.51 13.40 -12.14
C ILE A 242 9.58 14.08 -11.13
N THR A 243 9.35 13.49 -9.96
CA THR A 243 8.54 14.09 -8.89
C THR A 243 9.14 15.42 -8.41
N VAL A 244 10.47 15.48 -8.25
CA VAL A 244 11.17 16.73 -7.89
C VAL A 244 11.05 17.78 -9.01
N LEU A 245 11.20 17.39 -10.27
CA LEU A 245 11.06 18.30 -11.42
C LEU A 245 9.64 18.88 -11.48
N LYS A 246 8.61 18.06 -11.29
CA LYS A 246 7.21 18.50 -11.22
C LYS A 246 6.97 19.49 -10.08
N HIS A 247 7.55 19.26 -8.90
CA HIS A 247 7.45 20.18 -7.77
C HIS A 247 7.95 21.59 -8.13
N PHE A 248 9.06 21.68 -8.85
CA PHE A 248 9.63 22.96 -9.33
C PHE A 248 9.08 23.44 -10.67
N LYS A 249 8.03 22.81 -11.20
CA LYS A 249 7.43 23.12 -12.51
C LYS A 249 8.44 23.10 -13.67
N LYS A 250 9.37 22.13 -13.64
CA LYS A 250 10.39 21.90 -14.67
C LYS A 250 10.05 20.72 -15.56
N GLY A 251 10.56 20.74 -16.80
CA GLY A 251 10.32 19.67 -17.77
C GLY A 251 10.94 18.34 -17.32
N SER A 252 10.27 17.22 -17.58
CA SER A 252 10.76 15.87 -17.25
C SER A 252 11.60 15.25 -18.39
N SER A 253 12.38 16.07 -19.10
CA SER A 253 13.27 15.58 -20.16
C SER A 253 14.38 14.70 -19.58
N LYS A 254 14.90 13.77 -20.39
CA LYS A 254 16.02 12.91 -19.99
C LYS A 254 17.22 13.71 -19.47
N GLU A 255 17.53 14.83 -20.14
CA GLU A 255 18.60 15.75 -19.73
C GLU A 255 18.34 16.34 -18.31
N ASN A 256 17.11 16.76 -18.02
CA ASN A 256 16.76 17.30 -16.71
C ASN A 256 16.78 16.22 -15.62
N VAL A 257 16.33 15.00 -15.94
CA VAL A 257 16.42 13.84 -15.05
C VAL A 257 17.89 13.54 -14.73
N ASP A 258 18.77 13.47 -15.72
CA ASP A 258 20.20 13.20 -15.53
C ASP A 258 20.88 14.28 -14.66
N LYS A 259 20.54 15.56 -14.90
CA LYS A 259 20.99 16.69 -14.06
C LYS A 259 20.52 16.54 -12.61
N MET A 260 19.28 16.12 -12.38
CA MET A 260 18.74 15.88 -11.05
C MET A 260 19.39 14.68 -10.35
N GLN A 261 19.65 13.59 -11.07
CA GLN A 261 20.37 12.44 -10.52
C GLN A 261 21.79 12.82 -10.09
N ASN A 262 22.50 13.59 -10.92
CA ASN A 262 23.84 14.09 -10.61
C ASN A 262 23.84 15.05 -9.40
N ALA A 263 22.82 15.91 -9.30
CA ALA A 263 22.65 16.77 -8.13
C ALA A 263 22.35 15.97 -6.86
N CYS A 264 21.52 14.92 -6.97
CA CYS A 264 21.19 14.00 -5.87
C CYS A 264 22.44 13.24 -5.39
N ARG A 265 23.26 12.72 -6.32
CA ARG A 265 24.58 12.11 -6.01
C ARG A 265 25.49 13.07 -5.25
N SER A 266 25.64 14.29 -5.76
CA SER A 266 26.51 15.30 -5.16
C SER A 266 26.02 15.70 -3.77
N TRP A 267 24.71 15.89 -3.61
CA TRP A 267 24.09 16.18 -2.33
C TRP A 267 24.26 15.06 -1.31
N LYS A 268 24.16 13.78 -1.71
CA LYS A 268 24.38 12.65 -0.80
C LYS A 268 25.84 12.56 -0.32
N LYS A 269 26.79 12.89 -1.20
CA LYS A 269 28.23 12.92 -0.88
C LYS A 269 28.64 14.14 -0.03
N ASP A 270 27.83 15.19 -0.01
CA ASP A 270 28.08 16.37 0.83
C ASP A 270 28.00 15.99 2.32
N SER A 271 29.16 16.02 3.00
CA SER A 271 29.33 15.68 4.41
C SER A 271 28.97 16.84 5.36
N GLY A 272 28.72 18.03 4.83
CA GLY A 272 28.42 19.24 5.60
C GLY A 272 27.14 19.11 6.42
N ALA A 273 27.14 19.66 7.63
CA ALA A 273 25.98 19.65 8.52
C ALA A 273 24.78 20.45 7.95
N LYS A 274 25.05 21.38 7.02
CA LYS A 274 24.08 22.33 6.45
C LYS A 274 22.88 21.67 5.75
N TYR A 275 23.06 20.50 5.15
CA TYR A 275 22.00 19.79 4.43
C TYR A 275 21.65 18.46 5.10
N LYS A 276 21.77 18.40 6.43
CA LYS A 276 21.32 17.28 7.26
C LYS A 276 20.04 17.66 8.01
N PRO A 277 19.11 16.71 8.24
CA PRO A 277 19.14 15.32 7.77
C PRO A 277 18.94 15.21 6.24
N LYS A 278 19.39 14.10 5.62
CA LYS A 278 19.27 13.87 4.17
C LYS A 278 17.82 13.59 3.80
N ASN A 279 17.07 14.68 3.66
CA ASN A 279 15.63 14.71 3.46
C ASN A 279 15.29 15.64 2.25
N ARG A 280 14.10 15.49 1.65
CA ARG A 280 13.57 16.22 0.48
C ARG A 280 13.63 17.73 0.66
N ASP A 281 13.35 18.27 1.85
CA ASP A 281 13.44 19.73 2.10
C ASP A 281 14.88 20.23 2.00
N ASN A 282 15.82 19.51 2.61
CA ASN A 282 17.23 19.83 2.51
C ASN A 282 17.78 19.57 1.11
N PHE A 283 17.19 18.66 0.34
CA PHE A 283 17.49 18.51 -1.07
C PHE A 283 16.99 19.70 -1.88
N TYR A 284 15.76 20.17 -1.66
CA TYR A 284 15.22 21.37 -2.30
C TYR A 284 16.06 22.61 -2.00
N LYS A 285 16.43 22.80 -0.74
CA LYS A 285 17.35 23.84 -0.31
C LYS A 285 18.71 23.72 -1.02
N TYR A 286 19.27 22.51 -1.09
CA TYR A 286 20.51 22.26 -1.82
C TYR A 286 20.39 22.63 -3.31
N LEU A 287 19.31 22.23 -3.98
CA LEU A 287 19.08 22.52 -5.40
C LEU A 287 18.97 24.02 -5.69
N GLN A 288 18.30 24.76 -4.80
CA GLN A 288 18.19 26.23 -4.89
C GLN A 288 19.55 26.89 -4.66
N GLU A 289 20.23 26.59 -3.55
CA GLU A 289 21.48 27.25 -3.16
C GLU A 289 22.66 26.90 -4.08
N LYS A 290 22.69 25.70 -4.68
CA LYS A 290 23.70 25.30 -5.66
C LYS A 290 23.33 25.72 -7.09
N GLY A 291 22.24 26.46 -7.28
CA GLY A 291 21.81 26.97 -8.59
C GLY A 291 21.50 25.87 -9.59
N VAL A 292 21.13 24.67 -9.13
CA VAL A 292 20.85 23.54 -10.01
C VAL A 292 19.57 23.78 -10.81
N LEU A 293 18.55 24.38 -10.17
CA LEU A 293 17.26 24.68 -10.80
C LEU A 293 17.37 25.65 -11.99
N GLY A 294 18.36 26.55 -11.96
CA GLY A 294 18.65 27.48 -13.06
C GLY A 294 19.28 26.82 -14.29
N LYS A 295 19.78 25.59 -14.15
CA LYS A 295 20.41 24.81 -15.23
C LYS A 295 19.45 23.82 -15.91
N LEU A 296 18.19 23.78 -15.45
CA LEU A 296 17.13 22.92 -15.96
C LEU A 296 16.27 23.68 -16.95
N SER A 297 15.96 23.05 -18.09
CA SER A 297 15.00 23.54 -19.07
C SER A 297 13.56 23.50 -18.57
#